data_AF-A0A3B9T113-F1
#
_entry.id   AF-A0A3B9T113-F1
#
_cell.length_a   1.000
_cell.length_b   1.000
_cell.length_c   1.000
_cell.angle_alpha   90.00
_cell.angle_beta   90.00
_cell.angle_gamma   90.00
#
_symmetry.space_group_name_H-M   'P 1'
#
loop_
_entity.id
_entity.type
_entity.pdbx_description
1 polymer ?
#
loop_
_entity_poly.entity_id
_entity_poly.type
_entity_poly.pdbx_seq_one_letter_code
_entity_poly.pdbx_strand_id
1 'polypeptide(L)' 'TCQIKTGAPSRSERVAKYNQLLRIEEQLGNAADYPGMGAFNVQK' A
#
# COMPACT_ATOMS: atom_id res chain seq x y z
N THR A 1 -10.18 -4.37 4.84
CA THR A 1 -9.92 -4.25 3.38
C THR A 1 -8.51 -3.75 3.20
N CYS A 2 -7.68 -4.45 2.44
CA CYS A 2 -6.25 -4.11 2.27
C CYS A 2 -6.05 -3.08 1.14
N GLN A 3 -6.68 -1.91 1.24
CA GLN A 3 -6.62 -0.85 0.24
C GLN A 3 -6.49 0.53 0.89
N ILE A 4 -5.62 1.39 0.34
CA ILE A 4 -5.44 2.78 0.75
C ILE A 4 -5.57 3.68 -0.48
N LYS A 5 -6.39 4.72 -0.38
CA LYS A 5 -6.50 5.77 -1.40
C LYS A 5 -5.93 7.07 -0.84
N THR A 6 -4.74 7.47 -1.31
CA THR A 6 -4.03 8.66 -0.82
C THR A 6 -3.70 9.69 -1.91
N GLY A 7 -4.39 9.63 -3.05
CA GLY A 7 -4.27 10.60 -4.15
C GLY A 7 -3.01 10.42 -5.00
N ALA A 8 -2.75 11.34 -5.94
CA ALA A 8 -1.59 11.25 -6.83
C ALA A 8 -0.25 11.52 -6.10
N PRO A 9 0.85 10.86 -6.50
CA PRO A 9 2.16 10.98 -5.86
C PRO A 9 2.91 12.25 -6.32
N SER A 10 2.37 13.43 -6.01
CA SER A 10 2.95 14.71 -6.45
C SER A 10 3.12 15.73 -5.32
N ARG A 11 2.32 15.63 -4.25
CA ARG A 11 2.37 16.53 -3.09
C ARG A 11 3.05 15.81 -1.94
N SER A 12 3.94 16.49 -1.22
CA SER A 12 4.76 15.90 -0.15
C SER A 12 3.94 15.15 0.91
N GLU A 13 2.77 15.67 1.29
CA GLU A 13 1.85 15.03 2.23
C GLU A 13 1.37 13.63 1.77
N ARG A 14 1.22 13.42 0.45
CA ARG A 14 0.77 12.17 -0.15
C ARG A 14 1.96 11.23 -0.40
N VAL A 15 3.06 11.79 -0.88
CA VAL A 15 4.33 11.06 -1.08
C VAL A 15 4.82 10.47 0.25
N ALA A 16 4.65 11.19 1.37
CA ALA A 16 4.99 10.69 2.69
C ALA A 16 4.25 9.38 3.05
N LYS A 17 3.00 9.22 2.62
CA LYS A 17 2.23 7.98 2.83
C LYS A 17 2.81 6.81 2.03
N TYR A 18 3.16 7.04 0.77
CA TYR A 18 3.82 6.02 -0.06
C TYR A 18 5.20 5.63 0.48
N ASN A 19 6.00 6.63 0.88
CA ASN A 19 7.33 6.38 1.46
C ASN A 19 7.26 5.59 2.76
N GLN A 20 6.22 5.80 3.56
CA GLN A 20 6.03 5.02 4.77
C GLN A 20 5.66 3.57 4.47
N LEU A 21 4.87 3.31 3.42
CA LEU A 21 4.59 1.93 2.98
C LEU A 21 5.85 1.23 2.49
N LEU A 22 6.71 1.91 1.72
CA LEU A 22 8.00 1.37 1.28
C LEU A 22 8.91 1.01 2.46
N ARG A 23 8.96 1.85 3.50
CA ARG A 23 9.72 1.55 4.72
C ARG A 23 9.16 0.34 5.47
N ILE A 24 7.83 0.21 5.54
CA ILE A 24 7.17 -0.93 6.20
C ILE A 24 7.45 -2.21 5.41
N GLU A 25 7.41 -2.16 4.08
CA GLU A 25 7.76 -3.28 3.20
C GLU A 25 9.22 -3.71 3.41
N GLU A 26 10.16 -2.75 3.44
CA GLU A 26 11.57 -3.02 3.73
C GLU A 26 11.78 -3.64 5.12
N GLN A 27 11.08 -3.14 6.14
CA GLN A 27 11.14 -3.69 7.50
C GLN A 27 10.59 -5.11 7.63
N LEU A 28 9.54 -5.42 6.86
CA LEU A 28 8.91 -6.75 6.86
C LEU A 28 9.73 -7.77 6.05
N GLY A 29 10.47 -7.33 5.03
CA GLY A 29 11.28 -8.20 4.18
C GLY A 29 10.45 -9.37 3.63
N ASN A 30 10.86 -10.60 3.92
CA ASN A 30 10.18 -11.81 3.46
C ASN A 30 8.77 -12.01 4.05
N ALA A 31 8.39 -11.27 5.11
CA ALA A 31 7.06 -11.31 5.68
C ALA A 31 6.08 -10.33 5.01
N ALA A 32 6.55 -9.47 4.10
CA ALA A 32 5.68 -8.57 3.36
C ALA A 32 4.85 -9.33 2.33
N ASP A 33 3.53 -9.08 2.31
CA ASP A 33 2.60 -9.64 1.33
C ASP A 33 1.81 -8.52 0.65
N TYR A 34 1.84 -8.48 -0.68
CA TYR A 34 1.04 -7.57 -1.47
C TYR A 34 -0.22 -8.30 -1.99
N PRO A 35 -1.42 -8.00 -1.46
CA PRO A 35 -2.61 -8.81 -1.67
C PRO A 35 -3.18 -8.77 -3.09
N GLY A 36 -2.72 -7.85 -3.96
CA GLY A 36 -3.15 -7.75 -5.36
C GLY A 36 -4.67 -7.79 -5.53
N MET A 37 -5.18 -8.74 -6.31
CA MET A 37 -6.62 -8.92 -6.53
C MET A 37 -7.38 -9.42 -5.29
N GLY A 38 -6.69 -10.10 -4.37
CA GLY A 38 -7.25 -10.53 -3.08
C GLY A 38 -7.62 -9.35 -2.17
N ALA A 39 -7.17 -8.13 -2.49
CA ALA A 39 -7.60 -6.92 -1.80
C ALA A 39 -9.06 -6.53 -2.10
N PHE A 40 -9.65 -7.05 -3.18
CA PHE A 40 -11.01 -6.72 -3.61
C PHE A 40 -12.01 -7.77 -3.16
N ASN A 41 -13.10 -7.33 -2.52
CA ASN A 41 -14.22 -8.19 -2.19
C ASN A 41 -15.16 -8.33 -3.40
N VAL A 42 -14.72 -9.04 -4.43
CA VAL A 42 -15.53 -9.30 -5.64
C VAL A 42 -16.29 -10.60 -5.42
N GLN A 43 -17.59 -10.50 -5.17
CA GLN A 43 -18.49 -11.65 -5.25
C GLN A 43 -18.79 -11.91 -6.73
N LYS A 44 -18.75 -13.18 -7.15
CA LYS A 44 -19.21 -13.61 -8.47
C LYS A 44 -20.73 -13.66 -8.53
#